data_AF-A0A2R6X008-F1
#
_entry.id   AF-A0A2R6X008-F1
#
_cell.length_a   1.000
_cell.length_b   1.000
_cell.length_c   1.000
_cell.angle_alpha   90.00
_cell.angle_beta   90.00
_cell.angle_gamma   90.00
#
_symmetry.space_group_name_H-M   'P 1'
#
loop_
_entity.id
_entity.type
_entity.pdbx_description
1 polymer ?
#
loop_
_entity_poly.entity_id
_entity_poly.type
_entity_poly.pdbx_seq_one_letter_code
_entity_poly.pdbx_strand_id
1 'polypeptide(L)'
;MAAALFQAAAGAGLARAPGLCSQPGHKQPIAVSSFHVTYPTACAPTSFSLKCSCRAKELPWSGGSSESSHPKNVRVNAITELAETSGTALRLEHGTNADVQNSATAVCSANESHPQTRTFQGVTSEEELLSAVRYESQAKSLDPRATAGMLELYYNYRDAVVGSGVENSMEIAVRIMATVLDRILLQFEDPFTFSSYHKRMVEPYDYYTFGQNYIRPLLDFRNSFLGNTTIFDDIESQLKQGHNVFLFANHQTEADPAVMALLLETSHPYLAENLTYIAGDRVVLDPFCKPFSMGRNLLCVYSKKHINDIPELTDMKQRANTRTLKEMTALLKKGGQLIWIAPSGGRDRPDPETNEWRPAPFDASAVENMRRLLSHMPVPGHMYPMALLCHDIMPPPRKVEKELGERRLIGYHGVGLAVAPKLNFEELTAGTTSKEEARDKFARSVWEIVSNQYTVLNRASYGGEGLNASTSCTQLSQPWFEVQNGSH
;
A
#
# COMPACT_ATOMS: atom_id res chain seq x y z
N MET A 1 35.04 -51.31 28.07
CA MET A 1 34.86 -51.41 29.53
C MET A 1 33.73 -50.44 29.88
N ALA A 2 32.52 -50.89 30.21
CA ALA A 2 32.11 -51.53 31.49
C ALA A 2 32.18 -50.52 32.66
N ALA A 3 31.16 -50.31 33.50
CA ALA A 3 29.82 -50.90 33.68
C ALA A 3 28.87 -49.78 34.23
N ALA A 4 27.54 -49.71 34.08
CA ALA A 4 26.45 -50.68 34.19
C ALA A 4 26.17 -51.19 35.63
N LEU A 5 25.00 -50.84 36.19
CA LEU A 5 24.21 -51.44 37.31
C LEU A 5 23.07 -50.44 37.64
N PHE A 6 21.81 -50.73 38.00
CA PHE A 6 20.86 -51.88 38.00
C PHE A 6 19.50 -51.30 38.49
N GLN A 7 18.27 -51.83 38.34
CA GLN A 7 17.62 -52.91 37.56
C GLN A 7 16.11 -52.54 37.43
N ALA A 8 15.34 -52.92 36.39
CA ALA A 8 14.39 -54.06 36.30
C ALA A 8 13.22 -54.10 37.34
N ALA A 9 12.01 -54.63 37.06
CA ALA A 9 11.59 -55.50 35.95
C ALA A 9 10.07 -55.48 35.62
N ALA A 10 9.76 -55.88 34.37
CA ALA A 10 8.67 -56.79 33.92
C ALA A 10 7.18 -56.40 34.06
N GLY A 11 6.27 -56.83 33.17
CA GLY A 11 6.38 -57.63 31.92
C GLY A 11 5.13 -57.42 31.03
N ALA A 12 5.22 -57.47 29.69
CA ALA A 12 5.10 -58.67 28.82
C ALA A 12 3.64 -59.18 28.66
N GLY A 13 3.13 -59.53 27.46
CA GLY A 13 3.71 -59.61 26.10
C GLY A 13 2.63 -59.52 24.99
N LEU A 14 2.99 -59.41 23.70
CA LEU A 14 3.17 -60.52 22.71
C LEU A 14 1.85 -61.23 22.30
N ALA A 15 1.51 -61.48 21.02
CA ALA A 15 2.23 -61.23 19.76
C ALA A 15 1.35 -61.39 18.47
N ARG A 16 1.96 -61.01 17.33
CA ARG A 16 1.86 -61.59 15.96
C ARG A 16 0.62 -61.38 15.05
N ALA A 17 0.92 -60.90 13.84
CA ALA A 17 0.16 -61.09 12.59
C ALA A 17 0.46 -62.48 11.94
N PRO A 18 -0.24 -62.89 10.87
CA PRO A 18 0.07 -62.42 9.50
C PRO A 18 -1.18 -62.14 8.61
N GLY A 19 -0.98 -61.58 7.41
CA GLY A 19 -2.08 -61.20 6.47
C GLY A 19 -2.21 -62.11 5.25
N LEU A 20 -3.13 -61.76 4.32
CA LEU A 20 -3.19 -62.25 2.92
C LEU A 20 -4.18 -61.43 2.05
N CYS A 21 -4.05 -61.53 0.72
CA CYS A 21 -4.76 -60.74 -0.31
C CYS A 21 -6.20 -61.18 -0.62
N SER A 22 -7.03 -60.25 -1.11
CA SER A 22 -7.94 -60.43 -2.27
C SER A 22 -8.60 -59.10 -2.71
N GLN A 23 -8.96 -58.98 -4.00
CA GLN A 23 -9.63 -57.81 -4.61
C GLN A 23 -11.17 -58.08 -4.80
N PRO A 24 -11.90 -57.42 -5.72
CA PRO A 24 -12.57 -56.13 -5.50
C PRO A 24 -14.11 -56.23 -5.62
N GLY A 25 -14.85 -55.24 -5.11
CA GLY A 25 -16.32 -55.23 -5.16
C GLY A 25 -16.93 -53.92 -5.67
N HIS A 26 -17.48 -53.94 -6.89
CA HIS A 26 -18.34 -52.86 -7.40
C HIS A 26 -19.62 -52.70 -6.57
N LYS A 27 -19.96 -51.47 -6.16
CA LYS A 27 -21.35 -50.96 -6.17
C LYS A 27 -21.39 -49.48 -6.58
N GLN A 28 -22.40 -49.14 -7.37
CA GLN A 28 -22.63 -47.83 -7.98
C GLN A 28 -23.53 -46.92 -7.09
N PRO A 29 -23.79 -45.65 -7.45
CA PRO A 29 -23.94 -44.57 -6.46
C PRO A 29 -25.35 -44.39 -5.90
N ILE A 30 -25.41 -43.70 -4.76
CA ILE A 30 -26.62 -43.05 -4.24
C ILE A 30 -26.66 -41.63 -4.81
N ALA A 31 -27.84 -41.20 -5.26
CA ALA A 31 -28.08 -39.88 -5.86
C ALA A 31 -28.99 -39.01 -4.96
N VAL A 32 -29.06 -37.71 -5.31
CA VAL A 32 -29.98 -36.69 -4.79
C VAL A 32 -29.57 -36.17 -3.38
N SER A 33 -29.52 -34.87 -3.07
CA SER A 33 -30.22 -33.73 -3.69
C SER A 33 -29.31 -32.55 -4.08
N SER A 34 -29.72 -31.84 -5.13
CA SER A 34 -29.20 -30.55 -5.55
C SER A 34 -30.01 -29.41 -4.96
N PHE A 35 -29.40 -28.54 -4.14
CA PHE A 35 -29.97 -27.23 -3.83
C PHE A 35 -29.57 -26.21 -4.90
N HIS A 36 -30.52 -25.82 -5.75
CA HIS A 36 -30.39 -24.61 -6.56
C HIS A 36 -30.57 -23.38 -5.68
N VAL A 37 -29.51 -22.58 -5.53
CA VAL A 37 -29.62 -21.20 -5.05
C VAL A 37 -29.53 -20.29 -6.26
N THR A 38 -30.66 -19.75 -6.68
CA THR A 38 -30.74 -18.75 -7.76
C THR A 38 -30.33 -17.39 -7.24
N TYR A 39 -29.26 -16.82 -7.78
CA TYR A 39 -28.91 -15.41 -7.58
C TYR A 39 -29.59 -14.54 -8.65
N PRO A 40 -30.16 -13.37 -8.29
CA PRO A 40 -30.79 -12.49 -9.27
C PRO A 40 -29.74 -11.73 -10.09
N THR A 41 -29.58 -12.12 -11.35
CA THR A 41 -28.86 -11.32 -12.35
C THR A 41 -29.69 -10.10 -12.75
N ALA A 42 -29.21 -8.89 -12.42
CA ALA A 42 -29.83 -7.64 -12.83
C ALA A 42 -28.79 -6.66 -13.40
N CYS A 43 -28.44 -6.83 -14.68
CA CYS A 43 -27.73 -5.84 -15.49
C CYS A 43 -28.14 -5.98 -16.95
N ALA A 44 -28.99 -5.09 -17.43
CA ALA A 44 -29.27 -4.89 -18.85
C ALA A 44 -29.64 -3.41 -19.08
N PRO A 45 -29.00 -2.69 -20.02
CA PRO A 45 -29.35 -1.32 -20.33
C PRO A 45 -30.47 -1.27 -21.37
N THR A 46 -31.53 -0.50 -21.12
CA THR A 46 -32.54 -0.15 -22.13
C THR A 46 -32.56 1.35 -22.38
N SER A 47 -31.78 1.78 -23.38
CA SER A 47 -31.86 3.12 -23.93
C SER A 47 -33.17 3.30 -24.71
N PHE A 48 -34.18 3.91 -24.10
CA PHE A 48 -35.40 4.33 -24.80
C PHE A 48 -35.38 5.83 -25.11
N SER A 49 -35.18 6.16 -26.39
CA SER A 49 -35.30 7.51 -26.91
C SER A 49 -36.78 7.94 -26.93
N LEU A 50 -37.20 8.80 -25.99
CA LEU A 50 -38.39 9.63 -26.18
C LEU A 50 -37.99 11.08 -26.51
N LYS A 51 -38.26 11.47 -27.76
CA LYS A 51 -38.31 12.88 -28.17
C LYS A 51 -39.48 13.56 -27.47
N CYS A 52 -39.21 14.40 -26.47
CA CYS A 52 -40.22 15.33 -25.95
C CYS A 52 -39.93 16.74 -26.45
N SER A 53 -40.80 17.25 -27.32
CA SER A 53 -40.72 18.60 -27.88
C SER A 53 -41.33 19.61 -26.91
N CYS A 54 -40.51 20.21 -26.05
CA CYS A 54 -40.92 21.36 -25.23
C CYS A 54 -40.51 22.68 -25.91
N ARG A 55 -41.53 23.46 -26.25
CA ARG A 55 -41.48 24.67 -27.07
C ARG A 55 -41.01 25.85 -26.21
N ALA A 56 -39.81 26.37 -26.45
CA ALA A 56 -39.37 27.62 -25.84
C ALA A 56 -40.26 28.78 -26.29
N LYS A 57 -40.72 29.60 -25.35
CA LYS A 57 -41.28 30.93 -25.58
C LYS A 57 -40.49 31.91 -24.74
N GLU A 58 -39.75 32.78 -25.41
CA GLU A 58 -39.24 34.02 -24.83
C GLU A 58 -40.40 35.00 -24.62
N LEU A 59 -40.27 35.90 -23.63
CA LEU A 59 -40.51 37.34 -23.73
C LEU A 59 -40.12 38.03 -22.38
N PRO A 60 -39.83 39.34 -22.33
CA PRO A 60 -38.99 39.95 -21.29
C PRO A 60 -39.66 41.05 -20.43
N TRP A 61 -39.05 41.38 -19.29
CA TRP A 61 -38.92 42.73 -18.69
C TRP A 61 -38.08 42.61 -17.39
N SER A 62 -36.95 43.30 -17.20
CA SER A 62 -36.66 44.74 -16.97
C SER A 62 -36.80 45.23 -15.51
N GLY A 63 -35.68 45.73 -14.97
CA GLY A 63 -35.62 46.88 -14.07
C GLY A 63 -36.13 46.74 -12.62
N GLY A 64 -35.24 46.89 -11.65
CA GLY A 64 -35.63 47.03 -10.23
C GLY A 64 -34.44 47.01 -9.28
N SER A 65 -33.90 48.18 -8.95
CA SER A 65 -32.88 48.37 -7.91
C SER A 65 -33.51 48.50 -6.52
N SER A 66 -32.95 47.82 -5.51
CA SER A 66 -33.11 48.19 -4.10
C SER A 66 -31.88 47.81 -3.28
N GLU A 67 -31.69 48.50 -2.16
CA GLU A 67 -30.43 48.56 -1.42
C GLU A 67 -30.32 47.54 -0.27
N SER A 68 -29.09 47.44 0.24
CA SER A 68 -28.73 47.08 1.62
C SER A 68 -28.84 45.60 2.05
N SER A 69 -27.69 44.94 2.15
CA SER A 69 -27.09 44.55 3.44
C SER A 69 -25.78 43.79 3.23
N HIS A 70 -24.77 44.04 4.09
CA HIS A 70 -23.61 43.15 4.19
C HIS A 70 -24.02 41.83 4.88
N PRO A 71 -23.27 40.74 4.64
CA PRO A 71 -22.36 40.38 5.72
C PRO A 71 -20.91 40.18 5.26
N LYS A 72 -20.00 40.69 6.09
CA LYS A 72 -18.58 40.32 6.10
C LYS A 72 -18.44 38.89 6.63
N ASN A 73 -17.31 38.24 6.36
CA ASN A 73 -16.84 37.00 6.98
C ASN A 73 -17.71 35.73 6.80
N VAL A 74 -17.63 35.13 5.61
CA VAL A 74 -17.84 33.68 5.42
C VAL A 74 -16.60 33.05 4.75
N ARG A 75 -15.45 33.21 5.41
CA ARG A 75 -14.19 32.49 5.15
C ARG A 75 -13.53 32.26 6.50
N VAL A 76 -12.93 31.08 6.69
CA VAL A 76 -12.54 30.48 7.99
C VAL A 76 -13.74 29.95 8.78
N ASN A 77 -14.04 28.66 8.58
CA ASN A 77 -14.79 27.79 9.52
C ASN A 77 -14.60 26.29 9.17
N ALA A 78 -14.49 25.93 7.89
CA ALA A 78 -14.27 24.54 7.44
C ALA A 78 -12.91 23.92 7.84
N ILE A 79 -11.96 24.72 8.33
CA ILE A 79 -10.68 24.22 8.88
C ILE A 79 -10.82 23.94 10.39
N THR A 80 -11.76 24.60 11.07
CA THR A 80 -11.98 24.47 12.52
C THR A 80 -12.69 23.17 12.88
N GLU A 81 -13.69 22.74 12.08
CA GLU A 81 -14.37 21.44 12.26
C GLU A 81 -13.43 20.22 12.14
N LEU A 82 -12.27 20.36 11.47
CA LEU A 82 -11.24 19.31 11.41
C LEU A 82 -10.33 19.26 12.66
N ALA A 83 -10.46 20.23 13.57
CA ALA A 83 -9.68 20.33 14.81
C ALA A 83 -10.53 20.12 16.08
N GLU A 84 -11.85 20.32 16.02
CA GLU A 84 -12.72 20.32 17.21
C GLU A 84 -13.14 18.93 17.74
N THR A 85 -12.74 17.83 17.09
CA THR A 85 -12.90 16.47 17.65
C THR A 85 -11.84 16.09 18.69
N SER A 86 -11.10 17.06 19.23
CA SER A 86 -10.20 16.87 20.38
C SER A 86 -10.33 18.06 21.32
N GLY A 87 -11.14 17.89 22.37
CA GLY A 87 -11.55 19.00 23.23
C GLY A 87 -10.42 19.50 24.13
N THR A 88 -10.01 20.74 23.96
CA THR A 88 -9.61 21.64 25.06
C THR A 88 -9.61 23.08 24.54
N ALA A 89 -10.51 23.92 25.07
CA ALA A 89 -10.58 25.32 24.71
C ALA A 89 -9.48 26.12 25.43
N LEU A 90 -8.63 26.83 24.69
CA LEU A 90 -7.71 27.82 25.25
C LEU A 90 -8.03 29.23 24.73
N ARG A 91 -8.08 30.16 25.67
CA ARG A 91 -8.51 31.55 25.50
C ARG A 91 -7.39 32.36 24.86
N LEU A 92 -7.70 33.11 23.80
CA LEU A 92 -6.77 34.07 23.20
C LEU A 92 -6.69 35.33 24.06
N GLU A 93 -5.53 35.58 24.68
CA GLU A 93 -5.18 36.92 25.18
C GLU A 93 -4.23 37.62 24.21
N HIS A 94 -4.40 38.94 24.06
CA HIS A 94 -3.63 39.76 23.13
C HIS A 94 -2.31 40.20 23.79
N GLY A 95 -1.18 39.77 23.21
CA GLY A 95 0.17 40.28 23.51
C GLY A 95 0.75 41.00 22.30
N THR A 96 1.30 42.20 22.51
CA THR A 96 1.77 43.11 21.45
C THR A 96 3.16 42.80 20.90
N ASN A 97 3.43 43.27 19.68
CA ASN A 97 4.72 43.19 18.96
C ASN A 97 5.94 43.62 19.79
N ALA A 98 7.07 42.93 19.59
CA ALA A 98 8.42 43.52 19.56
C ALA A 98 9.37 42.63 18.72
N ASP A 99 10.30 43.28 18.03
CA ASP A 99 11.23 42.71 17.05
C ASP A 99 12.22 41.65 17.59
N VAL A 100 12.59 40.68 16.75
CA VAL A 100 14.00 40.40 16.41
C VAL A 100 14.10 40.01 14.92
N GLN A 101 14.77 40.84 14.12
CA GLN A 101 15.30 40.46 12.81
C GLN A 101 16.69 39.81 12.94
N ASN A 102 17.13 39.14 11.87
CA ASN A 102 18.38 38.37 11.67
C ASN A 102 18.26 36.87 11.98
N SER A 103 18.81 35.96 11.17
CA SER A 103 19.63 36.13 9.96
C SER A 103 19.29 35.10 8.87
N ALA A 104 19.30 35.54 7.62
CA ALA A 104 19.37 34.68 6.46
C ALA A 104 20.80 34.74 5.92
N THR A 105 21.63 33.72 6.17
CA THR A 105 22.80 33.28 5.37
C THR A 105 23.54 32.15 6.08
N ALA A 106 23.47 30.94 5.52
CA ALA A 106 24.44 29.85 5.70
C ALA A 106 24.37 29.03 4.40
N VAL A 107 25.02 29.52 3.33
CA VAL A 107 26.34 29.07 2.87
C VAL A 107 26.31 27.59 2.45
N CYS A 108 26.45 27.39 1.14
CA CYS A 108 26.64 26.08 0.53
C CYS A 108 28.02 25.51 0.93
N SER A 109 28.04 24.48 1.78
CA SER A 109 29.22 23.64 1.95
C SER A 109 29.10 22.42 1.05
N ALA A 110 29.93 22.38 0.01
CA ALA A 110 30.10 21.19 -0.83
C ALA A 110 31.10 20.22 -0.19
N ASN A 111 30.93 18.93 -0.46
CA ASN A 111 31.88 17.84 -0.15
C ASN A 111 32.33 17.70 1.31
N GLU A 112 31.46 17.09 2.13
CA GLU A 112 31.94 16.05 3.05
C GLU A 112 31.39 14.71 2.57
N SER A 113 32.24 13.96 1.85
CA SER A 113 31.96 12.56 1.56
C SER A 113 32.13 11.77 2.86
N HIS A 114 31.03 11.50 3.56
CA HIS A 114 31.02 10.47 4.60
C HIS A 114 31.67 9.20 4.03
N PRO A 115 32.56 8.52 4.78
CA PRO A 115 33.21 7.31 4.30
C PRO A 115 32.19 6.16 4.31
N GLN A 116 31.34 6.11 3.29
CA GLN A 116 30.50 4.97 2.97
C GLN A 116 31.39 3.72 3.00
N THR A 117 31.12 2.82 3.93
CA THR A 117 31.94 1.63 4.11
C THR A 117 31.82 0.75 2.88
N ARG A 118 32.92 0.67 2.13
CA ARG A 118 33.01 -0.10 0.88
C ARG A 118 32.96 -1.62 1.08
N THR A 119 32.60 -2.08 2.28
CA THR A 119 32.64 -3.50 2.70
C THR A 119 31.67 -4.37 1.91
N PHE A 120 30.53 -3.82 1.48
CA PHE A 120 29.60 -4.50 0.58
C PHE A 120 29.86 -4.18 -0.91
N GLN A 121 30.78 -3.27 -1.22
CA GLN A 121 31.07 -2.85 -2.59
C GLN A 121 31.85 -3.93 -3.33
N GLY A 122 31.27 -4.47 -4.41
CA GLY A 122 31.93 -5.50 -5.22
C GLY A 122 31.84 -6.91 -4.63
N VAL A 123 30.99 -7.15 -3.63
CA VAL A 123 30.65 -8.50 -3.15
C VAL A 123 29.98 -9.30 -4.28
N THR A 124 30.51 -10.50 -4.55
CA THR A 124 30.04 -11.40 -5.63
C THR A 124 29.62 -12.78 -5.14
N SER A 125 30.02 -13.19 -3.94
CA SER A 125 29.67 -14.48 -3.33
C SER A 125 28.93 -14.35 -2.00
N GLU A 126 28.22 -15.42 -1.61
CA GLU A 126 27.57 -15.52 -0.30
C GLU A 126 28.58 -15.49 0.86
N GLU A 127 29.76 -16.11 0.67
CA GLU A 127 30.81 -16.10 1.70
C GLU A 127 31.36 -14.69 1.94
N GLU A 128 31.59 -13.91 0.88
CA GLU A 128 31.95 -12.48 0.97
C GLU A 128 30.85 -11.69 1.68
N LEU A 129 29.58 -11.88 1.30
CA LEU A 129 28.43 -11.16 1.88
C LEU A 129 28.27 -11.44 3.38
N LEU A 130 28.30 -12.71 3.78
CA LEU A 130 28.19 -13.12 5.18
C LEU A 130 29.42 -12.67 5.99
N SER A 131 30.60 -12.62 5.37
CA SER A 131 31.82 -12.10 6.00
C SER A 131 31.75 -10.58 6.19
N ALA A 132 31.21 -9.84 5.22
CA ALA A 132 30.97 -8.40 5.32
C ALA A 132 30.01 -8.07 6.47
N VAL A 133 28.87 -8.78 6.60
CA VAL A 133 27.94 -8.60 7.73
C VAL A 133 28.61 -8.86 9.08
N ARG A 134 29.43 -9.92 9.19
CA ARG A 134 30.18 -10.22 10.43
C ARG A 134 31.23 -9.15 10.74
N TYR A 135 31.95 -8.67 9.73
CA TYR A 135 32.93 -7.60 9.88
C TYR A 135 32.27 -6.31 10.39
N GLU A 136 31.21 -5.85 9.75
CA GLU A 136 30.49 -4.64 10.15
C GLU A 136 29.89 -4.75 11.55
N SER A 137 29.30 -5.91 11.89
CA SER A 137 28.80 -6.20 13.23
C SER A 137 29.88 -6.06 14.31
N GLN A 138 31.11 -6.50 14.04
CA GLN A 138 32.23 -6.43 14.99
C GLN A 138 32.89 -5.04 15.00
N ALA A 139 33.14 -4.46 13.82
CA ALA A 139 33.87 -3.20 13.67
C ALA A 139 33.06 -1.99 14.16
N LYS A 140 31.74 -1.97 13.93
CA LYS A 140 30.85 -0.87 14.34
C LYS A 140 30.07 -1.14 15.62
N SER A 141 30.26 -2.31 16.25
CA SER A 141 29.52 -2.72 17.46
C SER A 141 27.99 -2.59 17.28
N LEU A 142 27.47 -3.04 16.14
CA LEU A 142 26.04 -2.99 15.83
C LEU A 142 25.23 -3.78 16.87
N ASP A 143 23.99 -3.34 17.13
CA ASP A 143 23.05 -4.10 17.97
C ASP A 143 22.94 -5.55 17.46
N PRO A 144 23.10 -6.59 18.29
CA PRO A 144 22.99 -7.98 17.86
C PRO A 144 21.70 -8.30 17.09
N ARG A 145 20.60 -7.58 17.37
CA ARG A 145 19.33 -7.68 16.63
C ARG A 145 19.40 -7.10 15.23
N ALA A 146 20.19 -6.05 15.01
CA ALA A 146 20.46 -5.52 13.67
C ALA A 146 21.23 -6.57 12.84
N THR A 147 22.28 -7.16 13.41
CA THR A 147 23.04 -8.24 12.75
C THR A 147 22.16 -9.46 12.45
N ALA A 148 21.34 -9.89 13.41
CA ALA A 148 20.40 -10.99 13.22
C ALA A 148 19.36 -10.68 12.14
N GLY A 149 18.80 -9.47 12.12
CA GLY A 149 17.84 -9.02 11.11
C GLY A 149 18.44 -8.91 9.71
N MET A 150 19.71 -8.50 9.58
CA MET A 150 20.41 -8.49 8.29
C MET A 150 20.60 -9.90 7.72
N LEU A 151 20.96 -10.86 8.58
CA LEU A 151 21.11 -12.27 8.20
C LEU A 151 19.76 -12.92 7.87
N GLU A 152 18.71 -12.69 8.68
CA GLU A 152 17.36 -13.18 8.39
C GLU A 152 16.84 -12.63 7.06
N LEU A 153 16.98 -11.31 6.84
CA LEU A 153 16.57 -10.67 5.60
C LEU A 153 17.30 -11.28 4.39
N TYR A 154 18.61 -11.48 4.49
CA TYR A 154 19.39 -12.13 3.45
C TYR A 154 18.89 -13.55 3.14
N TYR A 155 18.75 -14.41 4.15
CA TYR A 155 18.34 -15.79 3.93
C TYR A 155 16.92 -15.91 3.35
N ASN A 156 15.96 -15.15 3.88
CA ASN A 156 14.59 -15.18 3.35
C ASN A 156 14.52 -14.62 1.91
N TYR A 157 15.30 -13.57 1.59
CA TYR A 157 15.37 -13.05 0.22
C TYR A 157 16.04 -14.05 -0.74
N ARG A 158 17.19 -14.62 -0.34
CA ARG A 158 17.90 -15.65 -1.10
C ARG A 158 17.00 -16.83 -1.39
N ASP A 159 16.30 -17.35 -0.39
CA ASP A 159 15.48 -18.55 -0.53
C ASP A 159 14.26 -18.30 -1.43
N ALA A 160 13.67 -17.09 -1.39
CA ALA A 160 12.62 -16.69 -2.33
C ALA A 160 13.13 -16.55 -3.77
N VAL A 161 14.26 -15.86 -3.98
CA VAL A 161 14.82 -15.64 -5.32
C VAL A 161 15.38 -16.93 -5.93
N VAL A 162 16.03 -17.79 -5.16
CA VAL A 162 16.46 -19.12 -5.63
C VAL A 162 15.25 -20.04 -5.85
N GLY A 163 14.23 -19.97 -4.98
CA GLY A 163 12.97 -20.70 -5.11
C GLY A 163 12.16 -20.34 -6.36
N SER A 164 12.37 -19.16 -6.95
CA SER A 164 11.74 -18.75 -8.23
C SER A 164 12.17 -19.60 -9.44
N GLY A 165 13.31 -20.29 -9.35
CA GLY A 165 13.88 -21.05 -10.46
C GLY A 165 14.53 -20.20 -11.57
N VAL A 166 14.69 -18.89 -11.37
CA VAL A 166 15.40 -18.00 -12.32
C VAL A 166 16.89 -18.36 -12.42
N GLU A 167 17.43 -18.33 -13.64
CA GLU A 167 18.86 -18.56 -13.91
C GLU A 167 19.73 -17.50 -13.20
N ASN A 168 20.87 -17.91 -12.65
CA ASN A 168 21.76 -17.06 -11.85
C ASN A 168 21.08 -16.40 -10.63
N SER A 169 19.94 -16.94 -10.16
CA SER A 169 19.20 -16.48 -8.97
C SER A 169 20.06 -16.27 -7.73
N MET A 170 21.07 -17.11 -7.50
CA MET A 170 22.01 -16.95 -6.38
C MET A 170 22.90 -15.69 -6.53
N GLU A 171 23.42 -15.41 -7.73
CA GLU A 171 24.19 -14.19 -8.01
C GLU A 171 23.30 -12.95 -7.89
N ILE A 172 22.08 -13.02 -8.43
CA ILE A 172 21.05 -11.97 -8.31
C ILE A 172 20.78 -11.66 -6.83
N ALA A 173 20.55 -12.70 -6.01
CA ALA A 173 20.31 -12.56 -4.58
C ALA A 173 21.49 -11.89 -3.86
N VAL A 174 22.72 -12.37 -4.08
CA VAL A 174 23.93 -11.82 -3.45
C VAL A 174 24.15 -10.36 -3.85
N ARG A 175 24.11 -10.03 -5.15
CA ARG A 175 24.37 -8.68 -5.67
C ARG A 175 23.35 -7.66 -5.19
N ILE A 176 22.07 -8.02 -5.19
CA ILE A 176 21.00 -7.16 -4.65
C ILE A 176 21.18 -7.01 -3.14
N MET A 177 21.39 -8.10 -2.41
CA MET A 177 21.48 -8.03 -0.95
C MET A 177 22.73 -7.31 -0.44
N ALA A 178 23.87 -7.38 -1.15
CA ALA A 178 25.02 -6.52 -0.87
C ALA A 178 24.61 -5.03 -0.90
N THR A 179 23.86 -4.62 -1.92
CA THR A 179 23.37 -3.25 -2.06
C THR A 179 22.33 -2.89 -0.99
N VAL A 180 21.42 -3.82 -0.65
CA VAL A 180 20.39 -3.61 0.38
C VAL A 180 21.01 -3.47 1.77
N LEU A 181 21.93 -4.36 2.15
CA LEU A 181 22.56 -4.34 3.47
C LEU A 181 23.45 -3.10 3.64
N ASP A 182 24.14 -2.66 2.60
CA ASP A 182 24.87 -1.38 2.57
C ASP A 182 23.96 -0.18 2.84
N ARG A 183 22.83 -0.08 2.12
CA ARG A 183 21.87 1.03 2.31
C ARG A 183 21.15 0.97 3.67
N ILE A 184 20.92 -0.22 4.22
CA ILE A 184 20.36 -0.42 5.57
C ILE A 184 21.38 -0.04 6.65
N LEU A 185 22.65 -0.44 6.48
CA LEU A 185 23.74 -0.11 7.41
C LEU A 185 23.93 1.41 7.54
N LEU A 186 23.86 2.13 6.42
CA LEU A 186 23.85 3.59 6.43
C LEU A 186 22.71 4.19 7.29
N GLN A 187 21.56 3.51 7.45
CA GLN A 187 20.46 3.98 8.31
C GLN A 187 20.69 3.76 9.81
N PHE A 188 21.70 2.97 10.20
CA PHE A 188 22.17 2.88 11.58
C PHE A 188 23.27 3.91 11.89
N GLU A 189 24.02 4.36 10.89
CA GLU A 189 25.07 5.37 11.01
C GLU A 189 24.56 6.81 10.88
N ASP A 190 23.79 7.07 9.83
CA ASP A 190 23.18 8.37 9.49
C ASP A 190 21.68 8.17 9.19
N PRO A 191 20.82 8.13 10.23
CA PRO A 191 19.40 7.84 10.04
C PRO A 191 18.68 8.98 9.31
N PHE A 192 18.29 8.74 8.05
CA PHE A 192 17.48 9.69 7.27
C PHE A 192 16.20 10.12 8.01
N THR A 193 15.86 11.40 7.96
CA THR A 193 14.65 11.95 8.62
C THR A 193 13.65 12.43 7.57
N PHE A 194 12.46 11.83 7.56
CA PHE A 194 11.40 12.16 6.61
C PHE A 194 10.69 13.48 6.97
N SER A 195 10.46 14.31 5.96
CA SER A 195 9.56 15.47 6.03
C SER A 195 8.08 15.04 5.95
N SER A 196 7.16 15.95 6.28
CA SER A 196 5.70 15.71 6.20
C SER A 196 5.28 15.27 4.79
N TYR A 197 5.74 15.97 3.75
CA TYR A 197 5.80 15.48 2.38
C TYR A 197 7.25 15.16 1.98
N HIS A 198 7.52 13.90 1.66
CA HIS A 198 8.80 13.42 1.15
C HIS A 198 8.70 13.17 -0.36
N LYS A 199 9.71 13.57 -1.12
CA LYS A 199 9.83 13.28 -2.56
C LYS A 199 10.84 12.16 -2.76
N ARG A 200 10.57 11.27 -3.72
CA ARG A 200 11.49 10.17 -4.04
C ARG A 200 12.89 10.67 -4.33
N MET A 201 13.90 10.03 -3.74
CA MET A 201 15.30 10.34 -3.95
C MET A 201 15.86 9.52 -5.11
N VAL A 202 16.22 10.20 -6.20
CA VAL A 202 16.89 9.61 -7.37
C VAL A 202 18.37 9.98 -7.47
N GLU A 203 18.81 10.99 -6.72
CA GLU A 203 20.18 11.54 -6.71
C GLU A 203 20.59 11.86 -5.26
N PRO A 204 21.89 11.72 -4.87
CA PRO A 204 23.00 11.17 -5.65
C PRO A 204 23.00 9.63 -5.73
N TYR A 205 21.97 8.99 -5.19
CA TYR A 205 21.75 7.55 -5.25
C TYR A 205 20.27 7.30 -5.55
N ASP A 206 20.00 6.44 -6.53
CA ASP A 206 18.63 6.17 -6.96
C ASP A 206 17.94 5.14 -6.05
N TYR A 207 17.31 5.64 -4.99
CA TYR A 207 16.52 4.82 -4.07
C TYR A 207 15.23 4.27 -4.71
N TYR A 208 14.71 4.90 -5.77
CA TYR A 208 13.56 4.38 -6.51
C TYR A 208 13.95 3.11 -7.28
N THR A 209 14.96 3.21 -8.15
CA THR A 209 15.46 2.07 -8.93
C THR A 209 16.03 0.97 -8.05
N PHE A 210 16.72 1.32 -6.95
CA PHE A 210 17.09 0.37 -5.89
C PHE A 210 15.90 -0.44 -5.37
N GLY A 211 14.79 0.23 -5.03
CA GLY A 211 13.58 -0.43 -4.55
C GLY A 211 12.88 -1.27 -5.64
N GLN A 212 12.84 -0.80 -6.89
CA GLN A 212 12.32 -1.59 -8.01
C GLN A 212 13.16 -2.87 -8.22
N ASN A 213 14.49 -2.75 -8.21
CA ASN A 213 15.41 -3.86 -8.44
C ASN A 213 15.39 -4.90 -7.32
N TYR A 214 15.20 -4.47 -6.06
CA TYR A 214 15.03 -5.39 -4.94
C TYR A 214 13.76 -6.24 -5.07
N ILE A 215 12.64 -5.63 -5.47
CA ILE A 215 11.33 -6.32 -5.49
C ILE A 215 11.12 -7.14 -6.76
N ARG A 216 11.64 -6.71 -7.91
CA ARG A 216 11.42 -7.36 -9.21
C ARG A 216 11.65 -8.89 -9.23
N PRO A 217 12.72 -9.46 -8.64
CA PRO A 217 12.95 -10.91 -8.65
C PRO A 217 11.96 -11.73 -7.81
N LEU A 218 11.12 -11.08 -7.01
CA LEU A 218 10.10 -11.73 -6.18
C LEU A 218 8.74 -11.86 -6.90
N LEU A 219 8.54 -11.17 -8.03
CA LEU A 219 7.28 -11.17 -8.76
C LEU A 219 7.27 -12.23 -9.87
N ASP A 220 6.31 -13.16 -9.79
CA ASP A 220 5.97 -14.01 -10.94
C ASP A 220 5.12 -13.21 -11.93
N PHE A 221 5.77 -12.50 -12.85
CA PHE A 221 5.10 -11.75 -13.91
C PHE A 221 4.24 -12.62 -14.84
N ARG A 222 4.42 -13.95 -14.89
CA ARG A 222 3.55 -14.86 -15.67
C ARG A 222 2.25 -15.15 -14.94
N ASN A 223 2.27 -15.19 -13.61
CA ASN A 223 1.09 -15.33 -12.76
C ASN A 223 0.60 -14.01 -12.12
N SER A 224 1.00 -12.87 -12.72
CA SER A 224 0.59 -11.53 -12.30
C SER A 224 -0.40 -10.89 -13.26
N PHE A 225 -1.24 -9.97 -12.81
CA PHE A 225 -2.33 -9.40 -13.62
C PHE A 225 -2.58 -7.91 -13.35
N LEU A 226 -2.80 -7.13 -14.42
CA LEU A 226 -3.29 -5.76 -14.36
C LEU A 226 -4.75 -5.69 -14.81
N GLY A 227 -5.64 -5.24 -13.93
CA GLY A 227 -7.07 -5.11 -14.16
C GLY A 227 -7.49 -3.69 -14.59
N ASN A 228 -8.29 -3.63 -15.66
CA ASN A 228 -8.87 -2.41 -16.24
C ASN A 228 -7.82 -1.36 -16.65
N THR A 229 -6.83 -1.78 -17.44
CA THR A 229 -5.72 -0.95 -17.94
C THR A 229 -6.17 0.41 -18.49
N THR A 230 -7.29 0.47 -19.22
CA THR A 230 -7.85 1.71 -19.78
C THR A 230 -8.33 2.74 -18.76
N ILE A 231 -8.56 2.34 -17.51
CA ILE A 231 -8.93 3.28 -16.43
C ILE A 231 -7.68 4.01 -15.90
N PHE A 232 -6.48 3.42 -16.05
CA PHE A 232 -5.23 4.12 -15.77
C PHE A 232 -4.93 5.19 -16.83
N ASP A 233 -5.33 5.00 -18.10
CA ASP A 233 -5.30 6.05 -19.14
C ASP A 233 -6.19 7.25 -18.75
N ASP A 234 -7.40 6.99 -18.26
CA ASP A 234 -8.32 8.03 -17.76
C ASP A 234 -7.72 8.80 -16.57
N ILE A 235 -7.05 8.10 -15.65
CA ILE A 235 -6.34 8.70 -14.51
C ILE A 235 -5.19 9.58 -15.00
N GLU A 236 -4.35 9.11 -15.92
CA GLU A 236 -3.30 9.93 -16.53
C GLU A 236 -3.86 11.15 -17.26
N SER A 237 -4.95 10.99 -18.01
CA SER A 237 -5.62 12.10 -18.71
C SER A 237 -6.11 13.18 -17.74
N GLN A 238 -6.67 12.79 -16.59
CA GLN A 238 -7.09 13.71 -15.54
C GLN A 238 -5.89 14.43 -14.89
N LEU A 239 -4.79 13.72 -14.62
CA LEU A 239 -3.58 14.32 -14.07
C LEU A 239 -2.94 15.31 -15.07
N LYS A 240 -2.95 14.99 -16.37
CA LYS A 240 -2.49 15.88 -17.45
C LYS A 240 -3.36 17.15 -17.58
N GLN A 241 -4.64 17.07 -17.24
CA GLN A 241 -5.55 18.23 -17.08
C GLN A 241 -5.31 19.02 -15.78
N GLY A 242 -4.37 18.60 -14.93
CA GLY A 242 -4.06 19.21 -13.65
C GLY A 242 -5.04 18.83 -12.53
N HIS A 243 -5.93 17.85 -12.73
CA HIS A 243 -6.83 17.37 -11.69
C HIS A 243 -6.08 16.60 -10.59
N ASN A 244 -6.74 16.42 -9.43
CA ASN A 244 -6.26 15.56 -8.36
C ASN A 244 -6.95 14.18 -8.43
N VAL A 245 -6.24 13.12 -8.04
CA VAL A 245 -6.75 11.74 -8.01
C VAL A 245 -6.37 11.09 -6.68
N PHE A 246 -7.39 10.59 -5.95
CA PHE A 246 -7.20 9.67 -4.82
C PHE A 246 -7.49 8.23 -5.26
N LEU A 247 -6.57 7.31 -4.92
CA LEU A 247 -6.75 5.87 -5.03
C LEU A 247 -7.07 5.32 -3.63
N PHE A 248 -8.31 4.87 -3.42
CA PHE A 248 -8.73 4.19 -2.20
C PHE A 248 -8.47 2.69 -2.34
N ALA A 249 -7.54 2.15 -1.56
CA ALA A 249 -7.09 0.77 -1.74
C ALA A 249 -7.06 -0.05 -0.44
N ASN A 250 -6.95 -1.38 -0.61
CA ASN A 250 -6.39 -2.22 0.44
C ASN A 250 -4.85 -2.11 0.47
N HIS A 251 -4.23 -2.74 1.45
CA HIS A 251 -2.79 -2.68 1.70
C HIS A 251 -2.37 -4.06 2.21
N GLN A 252 -1.32 -4.66 1.67
CA GLN A 252 -0.96 -6.05 2.00
C GLN A 252 0.45 -6.14 2.59
N THR A 253 1.43 -5.48 1.99
CA THR A 253 2.86 -5.59 2.33
C THR A 253 3.50 -4.22 2.48
N GLU A 254 4.71 -4.16 3.03
CA GLU A 254 5.51 -2.92 3.02
C GLU A 254 6.07 -2.61 1.61
N ALA A 255 6.05 -3.59 0.70
CA ALA A 255 6.50 -3.48 -0.69
C ALA A 255 5.41 -3.05 -1.68
N ASP A 256 4.18 -2.81 -1.22
CA ASP A 256 3.05 -2.38 -2.05
C ASP A 256 3.39 -1.25 -3.04
N PRO A 257 4.14 -0.18 -2.67
CA PRO A 257 4.58 0.87 -3.60
C PRO A 257 5.43 0.36 -4.77
N ALA A 258 6.28 -0.64 -4.53
CA ALA A 258 7.13 -1.22 -5.55
C ALA A 258 6.37 -2.21 -6.43
N VAL A 259 5.48 -3.03 -5.84
CA VAL A 259 4.58 -3.94 -6.58
C VAL A 259 3.71 -3.14 -7.56
N MET A 260 3.06 -2.06 -7.08
CA MET A 260 2.26 -1.18 -7.93
C MET A 260 3.09 -0.56 -9.06
N ALA A 261 4.29 -0.05 -8.75
CA ALA A 261 5.17 0.53 -9.76
C ALA A 261 5.63 -0.50 -10.80
N LEU A 262 6.04 -1.71 -10.39
CA LEU A 262 6.47 -2.78 -11.29
C LEU A 262 5.36 -3.27 -12.22
N LEU A 263 4.09 -3.27 -11.78
CA LEU A 263 2.94 -3.64 -12.62
C LEU A 263 2.53 -2.53 -13.61
N LEU A 264 2.92 -1.29 -13.34
CA LEU A 264 2.57 -0.11 -14.16
C LEU A 264 3.73 0.41 -15.03
N GLU A 265 5.00 0.07 -14.75
CA GLU A 265 6.17 0.71 -15.38
C GLU A 265 6.22 0.61 -16.92
N THR A 266 5.62 -0.43 -17.51
CA THR A 266 5.62 -0.64 -18.98
C THR A 266 4.48 0.07 -19.69
N SER A 267 3.33 0.25 -19.03
CA SER A 267 2.11 0.83 -19.63
C SER A 267 1.85 2.26 -19.18
N HIS A 268 2.14 2.56 -17.91
CA HIS A 268 1.85 3.82 -17.22
C HIS A 268 3.04 4.26 -16.35
N PRO A 269 4.25 4.48 -16.94
CA PRO A 269 5.44 4.85 -16.19
C PRO A 269 5.26 6.14 -15.37
N TYR A 270 4.46 7.09 -15.86
CA TYR A 270 4.15 8.31 -15.09
C TYR A 270 3.44 8.00 -13.77
N LEU A 271 2.48 7.06 -13.76
CA LEU A 271 1.81 6.63 -12.53
C LEU A 271 2.76 5.86 -11.61
N ALA A 272 3.54 4.91 -12.17
CA ALA A 272 4.51 4.09 -11.43
C ALA A 272 5.53 4.94 -10.64
N GLU A 273 5.93 6.07 -11.22
CA GLU A 273 6.92 6.98 -10.67
C GLU A 273 6.35 8.07 -9.74
N ASN A 274 5.16 8.61 -10.05
CA ASN A 274 4.65 9.85 -9.42
C ASN A 274 3.53 9.63 -8.40
N LEU A 275 3.10 8.38 -8.17
CA LEU A 275 2.19 8.03 -7.08
C LEU A 275 2.78 8.46 -5.72
N THR A 276 1.98 9.18 -4.93
CA THR A 276 2.33 9.59 -3.56
C THR A 276 1.57 8.74 -2.55
N TYR A 277 2.27 8.09 -1.63
CA TYR A 277 1.68 7.15 -0.68
C TYR A 277 1.46 7.81 0.68
N ILE A 278 0.25 7.76 1.23
CA ILE A 278 0.02 8.09 2.63
C ILE A 278 0.60 6.96 3.49
N ALA A 279 1.72 7.22 4.16
CA ALA A 279 2.58 6.21 4.76
C ALA A 279 2.69 6.36 6.28
N GLY A 280 2.69 5.22 6.97
CA GLY A 280 2.74 5.13 8.43
C GLY A 280 4.17 5.12 8.99
N ASP A 281 4.28 5.49 10.26
CA ASP A 281 5.48 5.60 11.10
C ASP A 281 6.54 4.53 10.88
N ARG A 282 6.08 3.28 10.82
CA ARG A 282 6.95 2.12 10.76
C ARG A 282 7.90 2.16 9.56
N VAL A 283 7.40 2.41 8.35
CA VAL A 283 8.23 2.38 7.14
C VAL A 283 9.17 3.60 7.04
N VAL A 284 8.96 4.63 7.85
CA VAL A 284 9.82 5.82 7.93
C VAL A 284 10.77 5.83 9.14
N LEU A 285 10.55 4.96 10.13
CA LEU A 285 11.39 4.82 11.33
C LEU A 285 12.28 3.57 11.32
N ASP A 286 11.83 2.46 10.74
CA ASP A 286 12.55 1.18 10.74
C ASP A 286 13.75 1.19 9.78
N PRO A 287 15.01 1.06 10.26
CA PRO A 287 16.22 1.09 9.42
C PRO A 287 16.21 0.12 8.23
N PHE A 288 15.51 -1.01 8.35
CA PHE A 288 15.38 -1.99 7.26
C PHE A 288 14.42 -1.55 6.15
N CYS A 289 13.45 -0.70 6.48
CA CYS A 289 12.41 -0.24 5.55
C CYS A 289 12.77 1.12 4.94
N LYS A 290 13.45 1.98 5.70
CA LYS A 290 13.79 3.36 5.33
C LYS A 290 14.43 3.51 3.94
N PRO A 291 15.41 2.68 3.49
CA PRO A 291 15.97 2.80 2.14
C PRO A 291 14.92 2.67 1.03
N PHE A 292 13.95 1.78 1.20
CA PHE A 292 12.85 1.60 0.23
C PHE A 292 11.86 2.77 0.27
N SER A 293 11.59 3.32 1.46
CA SER A 293 10.76 4.51 1.65
C SER A 293 11.39 5.78 1.08
N MET A 294 12.72 5.94 1.17
CA MET A 294 13.45 7.06 0.56
C MET A 294 13.22 7.13 -0.96
N GLY A 295 13.01 5.99 -1.61
CA GLY A 295 12.73 5.85 -3.04
C GLY A 295 11.28 6.14 -3.46
N ARG A 296 10.40 6.61 -2.58
CA ARG A 296 8.97 6.87 -2.89
C ARG A 296 8.57 8.30 -2.56
N ASN A 297 7.49 8.79 -3.18
CA ASN A 297 6.85 10.03 -2.74
C ASN A 297 5.91 9.69 -1.59
N LEU A 298 6.05 10.31 -0.42
CA LEU A 298 5.29 9.96 0.77
C LEU A 298 4.60 11.18 1.39
N LEU A 299 3.42 10.96 1.95
CA LEU A 299 2.81 11.83 2.95
C LEU A 299 2.87 11.10 4.29
N CYS A 300 3.79 11.51 5.16
CA CYS A 300 4.12 10.80 6.39
C CYS A 300 3.11 11.13 7.50
N VAL A 301 2.40 10.11 8.00
CA VAL A 301 1.35 10.27 9.01
C VAL A 301 1.41 9.19 10.08
N TYR A 302 1.18 9.59 11.33
CA TYR A 302 0.95 8.71 12.46
C TYR A 302 -0.43 8.07 12.37
N SER A 303 -0.45 6.73 12.29
CA SER A 303 -1.71 5.97 12.18
C SER A 303 -2.54 6.15 13.45
N LYS A 304 -3.85 6.40 13.30
CA LYS A 304 -4.79 6.47 14.43
C LYS A 304 -4.71 5.23 15.34
N LYS A 305 -4.40 4.05 14.77
CA LYS A 305 -4.25 2.79 15.49
C LYS A 305 -3.08 2.79 16.48
N HIS A 306 -2.06 3.61 16.24
CA HIS A 306 -0.79 3.64 16.97
C HIS A 306 -0.47 5.01 17.58
N ILE A 307 -1.38 5.98 17.48
CA ILE A 307 -1.14 7.34 17.97
C ILE A 307 -1.01 7.37 19.49
N ASN A 308 -1.89 6.65 20.19
CA ASN A 308 -1.94 6.54 21.66
C ASN A 308 -1.07 5.40 22.24
N ASP A 309 -0.29 4.69 21.42
CA ASP A 309 0.53 3.55 21.88
C ASP A 309 1.59 3.91 22.92
N ILE A 310 2.04 5.17 22.89
CA ILE A 310 2.96 5.79 23.86
C ILE A 310 2.33 7.16 24.16
N PRO A 311 1.58 7.31 25.28
CA PRO A 311 0.80 8.51 25.56
C PRO A 311 1.58 9.82 25.48
N GLU A 312 2.84 9.81 25.91
CA GLU A 312 3.78 10.94 25.95
C GLU A 312 4.10 11.48 24.56
N LEU A 313 3.99 10.65 23.51
CA LEU A 313 4.25 11.03 22.13
C LEU A 313 2.98 11.51 21.41
N THR A 314 1.78 11.34 21.98
CA THR A 314 0.49 11.62 21.32
C THR A 314 0.43 13.04 20.74
N ASP A 315 0.78 14.04 21.55
CA ASP A 315 0.83 15.46 21.14
C ASP A 315 1.76 15.71 19.94
N MET A 316 2.96 15.12 19.97
CA MET A 316 3.94 15.25 18.89
C MET A 316 3.38 14.63 17.60
N LYS A 317 2.82 13.42 17.69
CA LYS A 317 2.23 12.70 16.57
C LYS A 317 1.04 13.44 15.96
N GLN A 318 0.16 13.99 16.79
CA GLN A 318 -0.97 14.82 16.34
C GLN A 318 -0.48 16.08 15.61
N ARG A 319 0.48 16.82 16.18
CA ARG A 319 1.05 18.03 15.54
C ARG A 319 1.74 17.71 14.20
N ALA A 320 2.42 16.57 14.09
CA ALA A 320 3.00 16.09 12.83
C ALA A 320 1.90 15.80 11.79
N ASN A 321 0.83 15.08 12.17
CA ASN A 321 -0.31 14.85 11.28
C ASN A 321 -0.97 16.15 10.82
N THR A 322 -1.15 17.13 11.71
CA THR A 322 -1.65 18.47 11.33
C THR A 322 -0.75 19.16 10.31
N ARG A 323 0.57 18.99 10.40
CA ARG A 323 1.54 19.53 9.41
C ARG A 323 1.40 18.82 8.06
N THR A 324 1.37 17.49 8.04
CA THR A 324 1.18 16.71 6.81
C THR A 324 -0.15 17.01 6.12
N LEU A 325 -1.25 17.18 6.87
CA LEU A 325 -2.54 17.61 6.31
C LEU A 325 -2.49 19.01 5.68
N LYS A 326 -1.74 19.95 6.28
CA LYS A 326 -1.52 21.29 5.69
C LYS A 326 -0.70 21.23 4.41
N GLU A 327 0.34 20.41 4.36
CA GLU A 327 1.15 20.19 3.15
C GLU A 327 0.35 19.51 2.04
N MET A 328 -0.39 18.44 2.34
CA MET A 328 -1.33 17.81 1.40
C MET A 328 -2.37 18.80 0.87
N THR A 329 -2.90 19.69 1.74
CA THR A 329 -3.82 20.76 1.32
C THR A 329 -3.15 21.75 0.35
N ALA A 330 -1.88 22.09 0.56
CA ALA A 330 -1.14 22.97 -0.34
C ALA A 330 -0.86 22.31 -1.70
N LEU A 331 -0.50 21.02 -1.70
CA LEU A 331 -0.31 20.21 -2.89
C LEU A 331 -1.59 20.08 -3.71
N LEU A 332 -2.71 19.71 -3.08
CA LEU A 332 -4.01 19.55 -3.75
C LEU A 332 -4.54 20.87 -4.35
N LYS A 333 -4.25 22.02 -3.72
CA LYS A 333 -4.56 23.35 -4.30
C LYS A 333 -3.76 23.67 -5.56
N LYS A 334 -2.56 23.11 -5.71
CA LYS A 334 -1.75 23.25 -6.93
C LYS A 334 -2.28 22.37 -8.08
N GLY A 335 -2.93 21.26 -7.76
CA GLY A 335 -3.42 20.30 -8.75
C GLY A 335 -2.36 19.28 -9.19
N GLY A 336 -2.78 18.33 -10.04
CA GLY A 336 -1.93 17.27 -10.60
C GLY A 336 -1.45 16.24 -9.58
N GLN A 337 -2.10 16.13 -8.41
CA GLN A 337 -1.67 15.20 -7.35
C GLN A 337 -2.31 13.83 -7.55
N LEU A 338 -1.47 12.79 -7.57
CA LEU A 338 -1.88 11.39 -7.56
C LEU A 338 -1.51 10.78 -6.20
N ILE A 339 -2.51 10.44 -5.38
CA ILE A 339 -2.29 10.01 -4.00
C ILE A 339 -2.97 8.66 -3.72
N TRP A 340 -2.20 7.71 -3.19
CA TRP A 340 -2.68 6.44 -2.66
C TRP A 340 -2.96 6.53 -1.16
N ILE A 341 -4.07 5.95 -0.73
CA ILE A 341 -4.43 5.78 0.67
C ILE A 341 -5.04 4.39 0.89
N ALA A 342 -4.65 3.75 1.99
CA ALA A 342 -5.34 2.59 2.54
C ALA A 342 -6.23 3.00 3.73
N PRO A 343 -7.55 3.16 3.57
CA PRO A 343 -8.43 3.65 4.64
C PRO A 343 -8.59 2.67 5.80
N SER A 344 -8.17 1.41 5.65
CA SER A 344 -8.03 0.44 6.75
C SER A 344 -6.95 0.86 7.77
N GLY A 345 -6.03 1.75 7.40
CA GLY A 345 -4.94 2.24 8.26
C GLY A 345 -3.88 1.20 8.62
N GLY A 346 -3.81 0.08 7.89
CA GLY A 346 -2.81 -0.96 8.09
C GLY A 346 -2.98 -2.14 7.11
N ARG A 347 -1.95 -2.98 7.02
CA ARG A 347 -1.92 -4.18 6.17
C ARG A 347 -3.08 -5.13 6.48
N ASP A 348 -3.60 -5.82 5.47
CA ASP A 348 -4.57 -6.91 5.53
C ASP A 348 -4.04 -8.05 6.44
N ARG A 349 -4.92 -8.95 6.86
CA ARG A 349 -4.56 -10.18 7.59
C ARG A 349 -5.38 -11.36 7.09
N PRO A 350 -4.85 -12.58 7.18
CA PRO A 350 -5.66 -13.77 6.97
C PRO A 350 -6.69 -13.87 8.10
N ASP A 351 -7.87 -14.36 7.76
CA ASP A 351 -8.88 -14.75 8.74
C ASP A 351 -8.32 -15.82 9.70
N PRO A 352 -8.54 -15.73 11.02
CA PRO A 352 -7.93 -16.63 11.99
C PRO A 352 -8.49 -18.07 11.94
N GLU A 353 -9.69 -18.27 11.37
CA GLU A 353 -10.35 -19.57 11.26
C GLU A 353 -10.15 -20.21 9.88
N THR A 354 -10.34 -19.43 8.80
CA THR A 354 -10.24 -19.94 7.41
C THR A 354 -8.85 -19.78 6.79
N ASN A 355 -8.00 -18.92 7.37
CA ASN A 355 -6.71 -18.49 6.81
C ASN A 355 -6.84 -17.82 5.42
N GLU A 356 -8.03 -17.37 5.02
CA GLU A 356 -8.25 -16.61 3.78
C GLU A 356 -7.83 -15.14 3.94
N TRP A 357 -7.14 -14.59 2.94
CA TRP A 357 -6.81 -13.17 2.87
C TRP A 357 -7.91 -12.38 2.17
N ARG A 358 -8.37 -11.28 2.79
CA ARG A 358 -9.35 -10.35 2.22
C ARG A 358 -9.00 -8.90 2.59
N PRO A 359 -9.37 -7.89 1.78
CA PRO A 359 -9.23 -6.48 2.12
C PRO A 359 -9.79 -6.14 3.51
N ALA A 360 -8.96 -5.55 4.36
CA ALA A 360 -9.38 -5.11 5.69
C ALA A 360 -10.46 -4.00 5.59
N PRO A 361 -11.47 -3.97 6.49
CA PRO A 361 -12.50 -2.94 6.50
C PRO A 361 -11.93 -1.52 6.57
N PHE A 362 -12.55 -0.59 5.83
CA PHE A 362 -12.14 0.80 5.74
C PHE A 362 -12.70 1.66 6.89
N ASP A 363 -11.88 2.56 7.47
CA ASP A 363 -12.38 3.62 8.35
C ASP A 363 -13.20 4.62 7.52
N ALA A 364 -14.52 4.62 7.72
CA ALA A 364 -15.43 5.52 7.02
C ALA A 364 -15.08 7.01 7.23
N SER A 365 -14.47 7.35 8.37
CA SER A 365 -13.96 8.70 8.64
C SER A 365 -12.72 9.03 7.80
N ALA A 366 -11.86 8.04 7.51
CA ALA A 366 -10.69 8.24 6.65
C ALA A 366 -11.11 8.47 5.19
N VAL A 367 -12.06 7.67 4.68
CA VAL A 367 -12.64 7.84 3.33
C VAL A 367 -13.32 9.21 3.21
N GLU A 368 -14.17 9.56 4.17
CA GLU A 368 -14.90 10.84 4.18
C GLU A 368 -13.97 12.05 4.32
N ASN A 369 -12.90 11.96 5.12
CA ASN A 369 -11.93 13.03 5.24
C ASN A 369 -11.23 13.33 3.91
N MET A 370 -10.85 12.29 3.14
CA MET A 370 -10.24 12.49 1.81
C MET A 370 -11.25 13.06 0.80
N ARG A 371 -12.50 12.55 0.82
CA ARG A 371 -13.58 13.07 -0.03
C ARG A 371 -13.86 14.55 0.25
N ARG A 372 -14.06 14.93 1.53
CA ARG A 372 -14.22 16.32 1.95
C ARG A 372 -13.02 17.17 1.58
N LEU A 373 -11.81 16.65 1.71
CA LEU A 373 -10.63 17.40 1.35
C LEU A 373 -10.64 17.75 -0.14
N LEU A 374 -10.90 16.80 -1.04
CA LEU A 374 -11.07 17.08 -2.48
C LEU A 374 -12.19 18.09 -2.77
N SER A 375 -13.36 17.93 -2.14
CA SER A 375 -14.53 18.77 -2.45
C SER A 375 -14.35 20.25 -2.08
N HIS A 376 -13.34 20.58 -1.26
CA HIS A 376 -13.00 21.96 -0.89
C HIS A 376 -11.80 22.52 -1.66
N MET A 377 -11.23 21.78 -2.63
CA MET A 377 -10.14 22.25 -3.46
C MET A 377 -10.66 23.10 -4.64
N PRO A 378 -9.90 24.11 -5.08
CA PRO A 378 -10.22 24.88 -6.29
C PRO A 378 -9.97 24.10 -7.58
N VAL A 379 -9.35 22.92 -7.48
CA VAL A 379 -8.97 22.04 -8.58
C VAL A 379 -9.86 20.78 -8.53
N PRO A 380 -10.46 20.33 -9.65
CA PRO A 380 -11.27 19.12 -9.67
C PRO A 380 -10.54 17.89 -9.12
N GLY A 381 -11.25 17.11 -8.32
CA GLY A 381 -10.73 15.90 -7.69
C GLY A 381 -11.55 14.67 -8.08
N HIS A 382 -10.88 13.55 -8.30
CA HIS A 382 -11.49 12.27 -8.66
C HIS A 382 -11.07 11.19 -7.65
N MET A 383 -11.91 10.19 -7.44
CA MET A 383 -11.67 9.11 -6.48
C MET A 383 -11.91 7.77 -7.15
N TYR A 384 -10.97 6.84 -6.99
CA TYR A 384 -10.99 5.54 -7.64
C TYR A 384 -10.79 4.41 -6.61
N PRO A 385 -11.60 3.34 -6.65
CA PRO A 385 -11.41 2.16 -5.81
C PRO A 385 -10.39 1.20 -6.48
N MET A 386 -9.34 0.84 -5.76
CA MET A 386 -8.24 0.04 -6.28
C MET A 386 -7.97 -1.19 -5.41
N ALA A 387 -7.77 -2.35 -6.01
CA ALA A 387 -7.41 -3.58 -5.33
C ALA A 387 -5.97 -3.99 -5.63
N LEU A 388 -5.28 -4.46 -4.60
CA LEU A 388 -3.91 -4.96 -4.65
C LEU A 388 -3.84 -6.35 -4.02
N LEU A 389 -3.18 -7.28 -4.71
CA LEU A 389 -2.96 -8.66 -4.29
C LEU A 389 -1.45 -8.94 -4.34
N CYS A 390 -0.79 -9.01 -3.19
CA CYS A 390 0.64 -9.31 -3.11
C CYS A 390 1.11 -9.80 -1.72
N HIS A 391 0.20 -10.23 -0.84
CA HIS A 391 0.56 -10.61 0.55
C HIS A 391 1.74 -11.59 0.63
N ASP A 392 1.83 -12.59 -0.26
CA ASP A 392 2.89 -13.61 -0.20
C ASP A 392 4.29 -13.11 -0.62
N ILE A 393 4.42 -11.90 -1.18
CA ILE A 393 5.73 -11.29 -1.45
C ILE A 393 6.44 -10.95 -0.13
N MET A 394 5.72 -10.33 0.81
CA MET A 394 6.24 -9.90 2.12
C MET A 394 5.08 -9.83 3.15
N PRO A 395 4.59 -11.00 3.61
CA PRO A 395 3.37 -11.05 4.40
C PRO A 395 3.59 -10.43 5.78
N PRO A 396 2.61 -9.66 6.30
CA PRO A 396 2.65 -9.17 7.66
C PRO A 396 2.61 -10.33 8.67
N PRO A 397 3.29 -10.21 9.83
CA PRO A 397 3.11 -11.17 10.91
C PRO A 397 1.66 -11.27 11.38
N ARG A 398 1.28 -12.47 11.81
CA ARG A 398 -0.10 -12.82 12.24
C ARG A 398 -0.58 -11.97 13.43
N LYS A 399 0.34 -11.43 14.23
CA LYS A 399 0.08 -10.44 15.28
C LYS A 399 0.88 -9.17 14.96
N VAL A 400 0.43 -8.01 15.44
CA VAL A 400 1.22 -6.78 15.33
C VAL A 400 2.33 -6.85 16.37
N GLU A 401 3.58 -6.93 15.93
CA GLU A 401 4.76 -6.87 16.77
C GLU A 401 5.28 -5.41 16.75
N LYS A 402 5.76 -4.93 17.91
CA LYS A 402 6.12 -3.51 18.11
C LYS A 402 7.62 -3.25 18.17
N GLU A 403 8.44 -4.29 18.01
CA GLU A 403 9.87 -4.26 18.28
C GLU A 403 10.70 -4.36 17.00
N LEU A 404 11.95 -3.87 17.07
CA LEU A 404 12.96 -4.05 16.02
C LEU A 404 13.27 -5.54 15.87
N GLY A 405 12.90 -6.11 14.73
CA GLY A 405 13.07 -7.55 14.44
C GLY A 405 11.76 -8.33 14.25
N GLU A 406 10.67 -7.71 13.79
CA GLU A 406 9.56 -8.48 13.19
C GLU A 406 10.11 -9.45 12.14
N ARG A 407 9.70 -10.72 12.23
CA ARG A 407 10.17 -11.77 11.32
C ARG A 407 9.86 -11.43 9.85
N ARG A 408 10.90 -11.19 9.05
CA ARG A 408 10.77 -10.74 7.65
C ARG A 408 10.64 -11.91 6.68
N LEU A 409 9.47 -12.54 6.64
CA LEU A 409 9.15 -13.53 5.61
C LEU A 409 9.11 -12.85 4.23
N ILE A 410 9.71 -13.51 3.25
CA ILE A 410 9.76 -13.09 1.84
C ILE A 410 9.38 -14.31 1.00
N GLY A 411 8.59 -14.09 -0.05
CA GLY A 411 8.19 -15.13 -1.00
C GLY A 411 8.32 -14.68 -2.45
N TYR A 412 8.29 -15.65 -3.35
CA TYR A 412 8.13 -15.44 -4.79
C TYR A 412 6.69 -15.83 -5.17
N HIS A 413 5.92 -14.91 -5.74
CA HIS A 413 4.52 -15.18 -6.11
C HIS A 413 4.01 -14.25 -7.22
N GLY A 414 2.91 -14.66 -7.86
CA GLY A 414 2.12 -13.79 -8.73
C GLY A 414 1.37 -12.71 -7.95
N VAL A 415 1.28 -11.51 -8.53
CA VAL A 415 0.68 -10.32 -7.90
C VAL A 415 -0.41 -9.70 -8.79
N GLY A 416 -1.34 -8.98 -8.19
CA GLY A 416 -2.47 -8.37 -8.89
C GLY A 416 -2.65 -6.90 -8.53
N LEU A 417 -2.96 -6.07 -9.53
CA LEU A 417 -3.41 -4.70 -9.36
C LEU A 417 -4.65 -4.47 -10.23
N ALA A 418 -5.72 -3.90 -9.70
CA ALA A 418 -6.90 -3.54 -10.48
C ALA A 418 -7.49 -2.22 -9.98
N VAL A 419 -7.99 -1.39 -10.89
CA VAL A 419 -8.72 -0.18 -10.56
C VAL A 419 -10.12 -0.22 -11.20
N ALA A 420 -11.16 0.22 -10.48
CA ALA A 420 -12.52 0.26 -11.00
C ALA A 420 -12.92 1.71 -11.35
N PRO A 421 -14.05 1.93 -12.06
CA PRO A 421 -14.48 3.26 -12.47
C PRO A 421 -14.57 4.27 -11.33
N LYS A 422 -14.44 5.56 -11.70
CA LYS A 422 -14.50 6.69 -10.77
C LYS A 422 -15.76 6.63 -9.90
N LEU A 423 -15.59 6.82 -8.59
CA LEU A 423 -16.68 6.87 -7.63
C LEU A 423 -17.55 8.12 -7.86
N ASN A 424 -18.86 7.92 -7.84
CA ASN A 424 -19.87 8.97 -7.73
C ASN A 424 -20.45 8.92 -6.30
N PHE A 425 -20.33 10.01 -5.54
CA PHE A 425 -20.78 10.03 -4.14
C PHE A 425 -22.31 10.00 -4.09
N GLU A 426 -22.96 10.87 -4.85
CA GLU A 426 -24.41 11.07 -4.89
C GLU A 426 -25.15 9.78 -5.31
N GLU A 427 -24.59 9.03 -6.26
CA GLU A 427 -25.11 7.74 -6.73
C GLU A 427 -24.98 6.66 -5.65
N LEU A 428 -23.78 6.49 -5.07
CA LEU A 428 -23.53 5.46 -4.06
C LEU A 428 -24.29 5.75 -2.75
N THR A 429 -24.51 7.02 -2.40
CA THR A 429 -25.33 7.43 -1.24
C THR A 429 -26.81 7.64 -1.58
N ALA A 430 -27.28 7.28 -2.78
CA ALA A 430 -28.69 7.43 -3.13
C ALA A 430 -29.60 6.71 -2.11
N GLY A 431 -30.64 7.41 -1.64
CA GLY A 431 -31.61 6.88 -0.69
C GLY A 431 -31.23 6.94 0.80
N THR A 432 -30.04 7.43 1.17
CA THR A 432 -29.69 7.60 2.59
C THR A 432 -30.39 8.81 3.21
N THR A 433 -30.75 8.72 4.48
CA THR A 433 -31.55 9.71 5.22
C THR A 433 -30.72 10.68 6.06
N SER A 434 -29.49 10.32 6.43
CA SER A 434 -28.57 11.16 7.23
C SER A 434 -27.17 11.27 6.62
N LYS A 435 -26.36 12.23 7.10
CA LYS A 435 -24.97 12.40 6.66
C LYS A 435 -24.08 11.25 7.13
N GLU A 436 -24.39 10.70 8.30
CA GLU A 436 -23.71 9.57 8.93
C GLU A 436 -23.99 8.28 8.15
N GLU A 437 -25.25 8.07 7.75
CA GLU A 437 -25.64 6.95 6.89
C GLU A 437 -24.98 7.06 5.50
N ALA A 438 -24.97 8.25 4.91
CA ALA A 438 -24.28 8.52 3.64
C ALA A 438 -22.77 8.22 3.73
N ARG A 439 -22.10 8.67 4.80
CA ARG A 439 -20.69 8.40 5.08
C ARG A 439 -20.39 6.89 5.11
N ASP A 440 -21.16 6.16 5.91
CA ASP A 440 -20.91 4.73 6.16
C ASP A 440 -21.31 3.87 4.97
N LYS A 441 -22.38 4.24 4.24
CA LYS A 441 -22.74 3.59 2.97
C LYS A 441 -21.68 3.82 1.90
N PHE A 442 -21.21 5.06 1.71
CA PHE A 442 -20.15 5.36 0.74
C PHE A 442 -18.89 4.53 1.02
N ALA A 443 -18.36 4.60 2.25
CA ALA A 443 -17.16 3.86 2.64
C ALA A 443 -17.30 2.34 2.47
N ARG A 444 -18.48 1.77 2.80
CA ARG A 444 -18.79 0.36 2.56
C ARG A 444 -18.77 0.02 1.08
N SER A 445 -19.43 0.82 0.24
CA SER A 445 -19.44 0.58 -1.21
C SER A 445 -18.05 0.70 -1.85
N VAL A 446 -17.18 1.61 -1.38
CA VAL A 446 -15.77 1.63 -1.83
C VAL A 446 -15.07 0.32 -1.48
N TRP A 447 -15.21 -0.15 -0.23
CA TRP A 447 -14.60 -1.41 0.22
C TRP A 447 -15.16 -2.65 -0.49
N GLU A 448 -16.46 -2.68 -0.81
CA GLU A 448 -17.11 -3.75 -1.60
C GLU A 448 -16.54 -3.80 -3.02
N ILE A 449 -16.37 -2.65 -3.69
CA ILE A 449 -15.76 -2.58 -5.03
C ILE A 449 -14.29 -3.04 -5.00
N VAL A 450 -13.52 -2.65 -3.98
CA VAL A 450 -12.14 -3.14 -3.78
C VAL A 450 -12.13 -4.66 -3.54
N SER A 451 -13.04 -5.18 -2.73
CA SER A 451 -13.14 -6.62 -2.41
C SER A 451 -13.54 -7.47 -3.61
N ASN A 452 -14.45 -6.97 -4.46
CA ASN A 452 -14.85 -7.66 -5.69
C ASN A 452 -13.70 -7.75 -6.70
N GLN A 453 -12.96 -6.66 -6.90
CA GLN A 453 -11.74 -6.66 -7.73
C GLN A 453 -10.67 -7.60 -7.16
N TYR A 454 -10.44 -7.56 -5.85
CA TYR A 454 -9.50 -8.44 -5.17
C TYR A 454 -9.83 -9.92 -5.39
N THR A 455 -11.13 -10.28 -5.36
CA THR A 455 -11.60 -11.65 -5.62
C THR A 455 -11.28 -12.09 -7.06
N VAL A 456 -11.40 -11.19 -8.04
CA VAL A 456 -11.00 -11.47 -9.43
C VAL A 456 -9.50 -11.69 -9.56
N LEU A 457 -8.68 -10.83 -8.94
CA LEU A 457 -7.22 -10.99 -8.91
C LEU A 457 -6.80 -12.30 -8.22
N ASN A 458 -7.48 -12.66 -7.11
CA ASN A 458 -7.19 -13.87 -6.35
C ASN A 458 -7.51 -15.14 -7.17
N ARG A 459 -8.66 -15.17 -7.87
CA ARG A 459 -9.01 -16.23 -8.83
C ARG A 459 -8.01 -16.34 -9.98
N ALA A 460 -7.53 -15.21 -10.50
CA ALA A 460 -6.54 -15.21 -11.58
C ALA A 460 -5.22 -15.85 -11.15
N SER A 461 -4.68 -15.44 -9.99
CA SER A 461 -3.35 -15.83 -9.52
C SER A 461 -3.34 -17.12 -8.67
N TYR A 462 -4.16 -17.20 -7.62
CA TYR A 462 -4.23 -18.37 -6.72
C TYR A 462 -5.18 -19.45 -7.23
N GLY A 463 -6.28 -19.05 -7.90
CA GLY A 463 -7.21 -19.99 -8.53
C GLY A 463 -6.69 -20.60 -9.84
N GLY A 464 -5.59 -20.07 -10.39
CA GLY A 464 -5.00 -20.54 -11.65
C GLY A 464 -5.86 -20.25 -12.89
N GLU A 465 -6.90 -19.41 -12.77
CA GLU A 465 -7.79 -19.07 -13.89
C GLU A 465 -7.12 -18.11 -14.90
N GLY A 466 -6.08 -17.40 -14.49
CA GLY A 466 -5.40 -16.38 -15.27
C GLY A 466 -6.35 -15.31 -15.81
N LEU A 467 -6.20 -14.96 -17.09
CA LEU A 467 -7.06 -13.98 -17.76
C LEU A 467 -8.55 -14.39 -17.78
N ASN A 468 -8.88 -15.69 -17.65
CA ASN A 468 -10.28 -16.15 -17.63
C ASN A 468 -11.03 -15.78 -16.35
N ALA A 469 -10.34 -15.34 -15.29
CA ALA A 469 -10.99 -14.80 -14.10
C ALA A 469 -11.75 -13.48 -14.37
N SER A 470 -11.45 -12.82 -15.50
CA SER A 470 -12.02 -11.53 -15.90
C SER A 470 -13.55 -11.50 -15.84
N THR A 471 -14.10 -10.36 -15.45
CA THR A 471 -15.54 -10.09 -15.35
C THR A 471 -15.90 -8.81 -16.08
N SER A 472 -17.19 -8.55 -16.33
CA SER A 472 -17.64 -7.30 -16.95
C SER A 472 -17.19 -6.02 -16.20
N CYS A 473 -16.79 -6.13 -14.93
CA CYS A 473 -16.31 -5.02 -14.11
C CYS A 473 -14.79 -5.01 -13.88
N THR A 474 -14.08 -6.08 -14.28
CA THR A 474 -12.63 -6.24 -14.07
C THR A 474 -12.05 -7.09 -15.19
N GLN A 475 -11.53 -6.43 -16.22
CA GLN A 475 -10.86 -7.04 -17.37
C GLN A 475 -9.36 -7.13 -17.10
N LEU A 476 -8.80 -8.34 -17.08
CA LEU A 476 -7.38 -8.57 -16.77
C LEU A 476 -6.52 -8.53 -18.04
N SER A 477 -5.25 -8.14 -17.87
CA SER A 477 -4.22 -8.06 -18.91
C SER A 477 -2.82 -8.30 -18.32
N GLN A 478 -1.81 -8.44 -19.19
CA GLN A 478 -0.40 -8.61 -18.80
C GLN A 478 0.50 -7.74 -19.70
N PRO A 479 0.45 -6.39 -19.54
CA PRO A 479 1.00 -5.44 -20.52
C PRO A 479 2.52 -5.56 -20.73
N TRP A 480 3.26 -6.11 -19.77
CA TRP A 480 4.70 -6.38 -19.90
C TRP A 480 5.05 -7.46 -20.94
N PHE A 481 4.09 -8.28 -21.38
CA PHE A 481 4.29 -9.21 -22.52
C PHE A 481 3.78 -8.65 -23.85
N GLU A 482 2.83 -7.71 -23.83
CA GLU A 482 2.17 -7.19 -25.04
C GLU A 482 3.11 -6.30 -25.89
N VAL A 483 4.03 -5.58 -25.25
CA VAL A 483 4.99 -4.67 -25.90
C VAL A 483 5.94 -5.39 -26.87
N GLN A 484 6.17 -6.70 -26.72
CA GLN A 484 7.11 -7.44 -27.59
C GLN A 484 6.61 -7.68 -29.02
N ASN A 485 5.31 -7.51 -29.29
CA ASN A 485 4.74 -7.74 -30.64
C ASN A 485 4.61 -6.45 -31.48
N GLY A 486 5.08 -5.30 -30.97
CA GLY A 486 4.84 -3.97 -31.56
C GLY A 486 5.93 -3.44 -32.50
N SER A 487 6.97 -4.22 -32.84
CA SER A 487 8.10 -3.74 -33.65
C SER A 487 8.63 -4.77 -34.66
N HIS A 488 7.89 -4.90 -35.77
CA HIS A 488 8.33 -5.50 -37.04
C HIS A 488 7.82 -4.69 -38.22
#